data_AF-A0A7Y7TXA8-F1
#
_entry.id   AF-A0A7Y7TXA8-F1
#
_cell.length_a   1.000
_cell.length_b   1.000
_cell.length_c   1.000
_cell.angle_alpha   90.00
_cell.angle_beta   90.00
_cell.angle_gamma   90.00
#
_symmetry.space_group_name_H-M   'P 1'
#
loop_
_entity.id
_entity.type
_entity.pdbx_description
1 polymer ?
#
loop_
_entity_poly.entity_id
_entity_poly.type
_entity_poly.pdbx_seq_one_letter_code
_entity_poly.pdbx_strand_id
1 'polypeptide(L)'
;MSKKITLILLVALTLSCSKKPIQVTSADKVTNLNTKGLIYALPRTVLKIKVEAVKNVIIPGPFGKFAQKYLGIVDVPLKKTEEWKITNIDIASVVESDPTSLYAAIPSDDSKVDFLKLCSSGLILPISRLGVSSTSIKTLMGNNQINDINYTDLSTQPFIAPEKTTFYSKIQHDSIFVRVPVQKDMIVEKNIEEKARDAADFIFSLRKRRSDFLSVDADHNLNGEGLKIAFNEIDRLEQEYLSLFIGKSYSESEASYYEYIPNQPDGETSIIFRFSNSKGILPSSDLSGNPFLLKSEPESIPESYEPLFKSIGFEKNKPIKDVVYYRIPITANIKISDGKNDIFTRRISICQYGPIVTMPIKFMIRDFGLIEF
;
A
#
# COMPACT_ATOMS: atom_id res chain seq x y z
N MET A 1 -30.89 -83.59 15.54
CA MET A 1 -29.66 -82.96 15.01
C MET A 1 -29.85 -81.52 14.50
N SER A 2 -31.05 -80.94 14.46
CA SER A 2 -31.27 -79.59 13.89
C SER A 2 -31.13 -78.40 14.88
N LYS A 3 -31.26 -78.61 16.20
CA LYS A 3 -31.16 -77.52 17.20
C LYS A 3 -29.73 -77.02 17.46
N LYS A 4 -28.70 -77.84 17.20
CA LYS A 4 -27.28 -77.43 17.36
C LYS A 4 -26.79 -76.59 16.16
N ILE A 5 -27.37 -76.81 14.98
CA ILE A 5 -27.00 -76.09 13.75
C ILE A 5 -27.62 -74.68 13.74
N THR A 6 -28.83 -74.50 14.26
CA THR A 6 -29.44 -73.18 14.42
C THR A 6 -28.76 -72.32 15.49
N LEU A 7 -28.21 -72.92 16.54
CA LEU A 7 -27.43 -72.18 17.55
C LEU A 7 -26.09 -71.66 17.00
N ILE A 8 -25.43 -72.43 16.15
CA ILE A 8 -24.15 -72.03 15.51
C ILE A 8 -24.39 -70.94 14.45
N LEU A 9 -25.53 -70.99 13.73
CA LEU A 9 -25.89 -69.95 12.76
C LEU A 9 -26.27 -68.62 13.44
N LEU A 10 -26.81 -68.66 14.67
CA LEU A 10 -27.15 -67.46 15.45
C LEU A 10 -25.92 -66.80 16.09
N VAL A 11 -24.89 -67.59 16.45
CA VAL A 11 -23.62 -67.06 17.00
C VAL A 11 -22.69 -66.53 15.88
N ALA A 12 -22.82 -67.04 14.65
CA ALA A 12 -22.05 -66.52 13.51
C ALA A 12 -22.54 -65.15 12.98
N LEU A 13 -23.75 -64.70 13.35
CA LEU A 13 -24.28 -63.39 12.93
C LEU A 13 -23.86 -62.21 13.83
N THR A 14 -23.20 -62.44 14.97
CA THR A 14 -22.82 -61.37 15.91
C THR A 14 -21.36 -60.93 15.78
N LEU A 15 -20.57 -61.52 14.89
CA LEU A 15 -19.28 -60.98 14.45
C LEU A 15 -19.49 -59.89 13.39
N SER A 16 -20.36 -58.92 13.69
CA SER A 16 -20.42 -57.69 12.92
C SER A 16 -19.19 -56.88 13.32
N CYS A 17 -18.23 -56.78 12.39
CA CYS A 17 -17.01 -55.99 12.54
C CYS A 17 -17.39 -54.51 12.69
N SER A 18 -17.66 -54.07 13.91
CA SER A 18 -17.96 -52.68 14.23
C SER A 18 -16.67 -51.88 14.05
N LYS A 19 -16.52 -51.23 12.89
CA LYS A 19 -15.49 -50.20 12.70
C LYS A 19 -15.68 -49.17 13.81
N LYS A 20 -14.66 -48.96 14.64
CA LYS A 20 -14.75 -47.98 15.72
C LYS A 20 -14.72 -46.57 15.11
N PRO A 21 -15.63 -45.69 15.52
CA PRO A 21 -15.80 -44.39 14.88
C PRO A 21 -14.68 -43.42 15.27
N ILE A 22 -14.39 -42.47 14.39
CA ILE A 22 -13.47 -41.36 14.66
C ILE A 22 -14.20 -40.33 15.53
N GLN A 23 -13.55 -39.87 16.58
CA GLN A 23 -14.11 -38.87 17.47
C GLN A 23 -13.45 -37.52 17.20
N VAL A 24 -14.26 -36.48 16.95
CA VAL A 24 -13.77 -35.11 16.75
C VAL A 24 -14.29 -34.19 17.84
N THR A 25 -13.38 -33.53 18.54
CA THR A 25 -13.67 -32.64 19.68
C THR A 25 -12.86 -31.36 19.62
N SER A 26 -13.35 -30.30 20.26
CA SER A 26 -12.59 -29.06 20.47
C SER A 26 -11.26 -29.36 21.15
N ALA A 27 -10.16 -28.78 20.68
CA ALA A 27 -8.81 -29.05 21.18
C ALA A 27 -8.68 -28.79 22.69
N ASP A 28 -9.36 -27.76 23.22
CA ASP A 28 -9.35 -27.39 24.65
C ASP A 28 -9.87 -28.49 25.58
N LYS A 29 -10.62 -29.45 25.06
CA LYS A 29 -11.22 -30.55 25.85
C LYS A 29 -10.40 -31.84 25.78
N VAL A 30 -9.27 -31.84 25.07
CA VAL A 30 -8.45 -33.04 24.85
C VAL A 30 -7.24 -33.01 25.80
N THR A 31 -7.24 -33.92 26.76
CA THR A 31 -6.17 -34.07 27.75
C THR A 31 -5.03 -34.98 27.29
N ASN A 32 -5.28 -35.91 26.37
CA ASN A 32 -4.27 -36.79 25.79
C ASN A 32 -4.59 -37.06 24.31
N LEU A 33 -3.61 -36.77 23.44
CA LEU A 33 -3.65 -37.18 22.04
C LEU A 33 -2.91 -38.51 21.93
N ASN A 34 -3.59 -39.55 21.45
CA ASN A 34 -2.89 -40.76 21.01
C ASN A 34 -1.96 -40.39 19.83
N THR A 35 -0.88 -41.12 19.61
CA THR A 35 0.10 -40.89 18.52
C THR A 35 -0.50 -40.90 17.11
N LYS A 36 -1.78 -41.30 16.98
CA LYS A 36 -2.57 -41.33 15.74
C LYS A 36 -3.58 -40.17 15.59
N GLY A 37 -3.71 -39.29 16.58
CA GLY A 37 -4.63 -38.14 16.53
C GLY A 37 -4.02 -36.93 15.81
N LEU A 38 -4.84 -36.19 15.06
CA LEU A 38 -4.43 -34.96 14.36
C LEU A 38 -5.15 -33.74 14.96
N ILE A 39 -4.41 -32.65 15.17
CA ILE A 39 -4.99 -31.33 15.45
C ILE A 39 -5.05 -30.53 14.16
N TYR A 40 -6.22 -29.96 13.88
CA TYR A 40 -6.43 -29.06 12.75
C TYR A 40 -7.18 -27.80 13.19
N ALA A 41 -7.06 -26.74 12.39
CA ALA A 41 -7.76 -25.48 12.58
C ALA A 41 -8.76 -25.26 11.45
N LEU A 42 -9.83 -24.51 11.73
CA LEU A 42 -10.67 -23.96 10.66
C LEU A 42 -9.96 -22.77 10.00
N PRO A 43 -10.20 -22.52 8.71
CA PRO A 43 -9.66 -21.35 8.03
C PRO A 43 -10.30 -20.04 8.54
N ARG A 44 -9.48 -19.00 8.71
CA ARG A 44 -9.91 -17.60 8.84
C ARG A 44 -9.31 -16.75 7.73
N THR A 45 -10.07 -15.78 7.26
CA THR A 45 -9.67 -14.81 6.24
C THR A 45 -9.05 -13.59 6.91
N VAL A 46 -7.87 -13.18 6.46
CA VAL A 46 -7.20 -11.92 6.82
C VAL A 46 -7.20 -11.02 5.59
N LEU A 47 -7.66 -9.78 5.76
CA LEU A 47 -7.59 -8.76 4.73
C LEU A 47 -6.25 -8.04 4.82
N LYS A 48 -5.46 -8.09 3.74
CA LYS A 48 -4.22 -7.33 3.55
C LYS A 48 -4.54 -6.09 2.73
N ILE A 49 -4.41 -4.93 3.34
CA ILE A 49 -4.76 -3.63 2.75
C ILE A 49 -3.45 -2.92 2.42
N LYS A 50 -3.30 -2.52 1.16
CA LYS A 50 -2.17 -1.74 0.67
C LYS A 50 -2.65 -0.34 0.33
N VAL A 51 -2.06 0.66 0.95
CA VAL A 51 -2.36 2.07 0.72
C VAL A 51 -1.14 2.72 0.10
N GLU A 52 -1.31 3.31 -1.08
CA GLU A 52 -0.27 4.06 -1.77
C GLU A 52 -0.64 5.55 -1.75
N ALA A 53 0.30 6.37 -1.30
CA ALA A 53 0.17 7.82 -1.29
C ALA A 53 1.39 8.46 -1.93
N VAL A 54 1.18 9.62 -2.54
CA VAL A 54 2.23 10.43 -3.14
C VAL A 54 2.30 11.76 -2.42
N LYS A 55 3.49 12.10 -1.93
CA LYS A 55 3.87 13.43 -1.46
C LYS A 55 4.33 14.26 -2.64
N ASN A 56 3.55 15.26 -3.03
CA ASN A 56 3.97 16.26 -3.98
C ASN A 56 4.53 17.46 -3.22
N VAL A 57 5.74 17.86 -3.54
CA VAL A 57 6.31 19.08 -2.99
C VAL A 57 6.80 19.96 -4.11
N ILE A 58 6.51 21.24 -3.92
CA ILE A 58 6.90 22.30 -4.84
C ILE A 58 7.80 23.25 -4.07
N ILE A 59 9.04 23.41 -4.54
CA ILE A 59 9.98 24.41 -4.04
C ILE A 59 9.97 25.57 -5.04
N PRO A 60 9.60 26.79 -4.61
CA PRO A 60 9.55 27.95 -5.49
C PRO A 60 10.94 28.29 -6.03
N GLY A 61 10.98 28.81 -7.25
CA GLY A 61 12.20 29.34 -7.84
C GLY A 61 12.55 30.73 -7.25
N PRO A 62 13.83 31.08 -7.10
CA PRO A 62 14.25 32.38 -6.58
C PRO A 62 13.73 33.58 -7.40
N PHE A 63 13.49 33.39 -8.70
CA PHE A 63 12.99 34.41 -9.62
C PHE A 63 11.51 34.29 -9.97
N GLY A 64 10.74 33.45 -9.25
CA GLY A 64 9.33 33.19 -9.58
C GLY A 64 8.44 34.43 -9.64
N LYS A 65 8.73 35.47 -8.83
CA LYS A 65 8.01 36.77 -8.88
C LYS A 65 8.13 37.50 -10.22
N PHE A 66 9.16 37.20 -11.00
CA PHE A 66 9.44 37.84 -12.28
C PHE A 66 9.10 36.97 -13.48
N ALA A 67 8.59 35.75 -13.25
CA ALA A 67 8.27 34.79 -14.31
C ALA A 67 7.26 35.34 -15.32
N GLN A 68 6.20 36.00 -14.85
CA GLN A 68 5.21 36.61 -15.73
C GLN A 68 5.81 37.78 -16.52
N LYS A 69 6.61 38.63 -15.86
CA LYS A 69 7.19 39.83 -16.47
C LYS A 69 8.17 39.49 -17.60
N TYR A 70 9.06 38.52 -17.39
CA TYR A 70 10.13 38.23 -18.33
C TYR A 70 9.84 37.04 -19.24
N LEU A 71 9.10 36.04 -18.78
CA LEU A 71 8.84 34.80 -19.54
C LEU A 71 7.37 34.64 -19.95
N GLY A 72 6.47 35.51 -19.47
CA GLY A 72 5.03 35.40 -19.73
C GLY A 72 4.36 34.22 -19.02
N ILE A 73 5.05 33.56 -18.08
CA ILE A 73 4.52 32.39 -17.35
C ILE A 73 3.67 32.86 -16.17
N VAL A 74 2.43 32.40 -16.13
CA VAL A 74 1.46 32.68 -15.05
C VAL A 74 1.40 31.50 -14.06
N ASP A 75 0.78 31.73 -12.89
CA ASP A 75 0.53 30.70 -11.86
C ASP A 75 1.77 29.99 -11.30
N VAL A 76 2.87 30.73 -11.17
CA VAL A 76 4.12 30.22 -10.61
C VAL A 76 4.07 30.14 -9.06
N PRO A 77 4.54 29.03 -8.45
CA PRO A 77 4.59 28.88 -7.00
C PRO A 77 5.56 29.89 -6.36
N LEU A 78 5.08 30.64 -5.38
CA LEU A 78 5.88 31.62 -4.63
C LEU A 78 6.27 31.18 -3.22
N LYS A 79 5.71 30.07 -2.75
CA LYS A 79 5.97 29.48 -1.43
C LYS A 79 6.17 27.99 -1.57
N LYS A 80 6.96 27.40 -0.68
CA LYS A 80 7.08 25.95 -0.58
C LYS A 80 5.74 25.37 -0.19
N THR A 81 5.24 24.40 -0.95
CA THR A 81 4.00 23.67 -0.64
C THR A 81 4.27 22.19 -0.63
N GLU A 82 3.77 21.49 0.39
CA GLU A 82 3.82 20.04 0.49
C GLU A 82 2.39 19.54 0.60
N GLU A 83 2.00 18.62 -0.28
CA GLU A 83 0.66 18.05 -0.32
C GLU A 83 0.76 16.54 -0.54
N TRP A 84 0.10 15.79 0.34
CA TRP A 84 -0.08 14.36 0.21
C TRP A 84 -1.40 14.05 -0.47
N LYS A 85 -1.40 13.05 -1.35
CA LYS A 85 -2.61 12.48 -1.95
C LYS A 85 -2.52 10.96 -1.95
N ILE A 86 -3.60 10.30 -1.54
CA ILE A 86 -3.75 8.85 -1.75
C ILE A 86 -3.97 8.64 -3.25
N THR A 87 -3.15 7.78 -3.85
CA THR A 87 -3.25 7.44 -5.27
C THR A 87 -3.98 6.12 -5.48
N ASN A 88 -3.83 5.18 -4.55
CA ASN A 88 -4.40 3.84 -4.69
C ASN A 88 -4.63 3.18 -3.33
N ILE A 89 -5.71 2.39 -3.26
CA ILE A 89 -6.00 1.50 -2.13
C ILE A 89 -6.38 0.15 -2.72
N ASP A 90 -5.64 -0.89 -2.36
CA ASP A 90 -5.92 -2.27 -2.75
C ASP A 90 -6.14 -3.14 -1.52
N ILE A 91 -7.01 -4.15 -1.68
CA ILE A 91 -7.33 -5.11 -0.63
C ILE A 91 -7.21 -6.51 -1.21
N ALA A 92 -6.30 -7.30 -0.64
CA ALA A 92 -6.17 -8.72 -0.90
C ALA A 92 -6.67 -9.54 0.31
N SER A 93 -7.13 -10.76 0.08
CA SER A 93 -7.49 -11.70 1.14
C SER A 93 -6.50 -12.86 1.20
N VAL A 94 -6.05 -13.20 2.39
CA VAL A 94 -5.22 -14.38 2.66
C VAL A 94 -5.95 -15.26 3.67
N VAL A 95 -5.83 -16.58 3.53
CA VAL A 95 -6.44 -17.54 4.44
C VAL A 95 -5.35 -18.13 5.35
N GLU A 96 -5.59 -18.10 6.66
CA GLU A 96 -4.71 -18.66 7.68
C GLU A 96 -5.48 -19.51 8.71
N SER A 97 -4.75 -20.27 9.54
CA SER A 97 -5.35 -21.11 10.58
C SER A 97 -5.94 -20.28 11.71
N ASP A 98 -7.22 -20.51 12.04
CA ASP A 98 -7.90 -19.83 13.14
C ASP A 98 -7.50 -20.43 14.51
N PRO A 99 -6.75 -19.71 15.35
CA PRO A 99 -6.33 -20.19 16.67
C PRO A 99 -7.50 -20.37 17.64
N THR A 100 -8.65 -19.76 17.38
CA THR A 100 -9.85 -19.90 18.23
C THR A 100 -10.69 -21.14 17.89
N SER A 101 -10.45 -21.74 16.72
CA SER A 101 -11.24 -22.84 16.18
C SER A 101 -10.37 -24.06 15.90
N LEU A 102 -9.79 -24.61 16.97
CA LEU A 102 -8.93 -25.79 16.94
C LEU A 102 -9.72 -27.06 17.30
N TYR A 103 -9.53 -28.10 16.50
CA TYR A 103 -10.21 -29.38 16.66
C TYR A 103 -9.20 -30.52 16.62
N ALA A 104 -9.43 -31.53 17.45
CA ALA A 104 -8.67 -32.78 17.45
C ALA A 104 -9.54 -33.88 16.81
N ALA A 105 -9.02 -34.50 15.75
CA ALA A 105 -9.57 -35.71 15.18
C ALA A 105 -8.79 -36.91 15.70
N ILE A 106 -9.43 -37.75 16.53
CA ILE A 106 -8.82 -38.93 17.15
C ILE A 106 -9.45 -40.17 16.52
N PRO A 107 -8.71 -40.92 15.69
CA PRO A 107 -9.20 -42.18 15.14
C PRO A 107 -9.20 -43.26 16.22
N SER A 108 -10.29 -44.02 16.30
CA SER A 108 -10.44 -45.13 17.27
C SER A 108 -9.85 -46.47 16.77
N ASP A 109 -9.43 -46.54 15.52
CA ASP A 109 -8.89 -47.72 14.86
C ASP A 109 -7.83 -47.32 13.81
N ASP A 110 -7.19 -48.29 13.14
CA ASP A 110 -6.16 -48.06 12.10
C ASP A 110 -6.70 -47.51 10.76
N SER A 111 -7.89 -46.91 10.79
CA SER A 111 -8.51 -46.28 9.62
C SER A 111 -7.67 -45.08 9.18
N LYS A 112 -6.99 -45.23 8.03
CA LYS A 112 -6.26 -44.16 7.36
C LYS A 112 -7.25 -43.13 6.82
N VAL A 113 -7.55 -42.09 7.59
CA VAL A 113 -8.18 -40.89 7.03
C VAL A 113 -7.11 -40.14 6.25
N ASP A 114 -7.41 -39.84 4.99
CA ASP A 114 -6.54 -39.04 4.14
C ASP A 114 -6.67 -37.55 4.51
N PHE A 115 -5.98 -37.16 5.58
CA PHE A 115 -5.93 -35.78 6.04
C PHE A 115 -5.20 -34.82 5.08
N LEU A 116 -4.44 -35.36 4.11
CA LEU A 116 -3.80 -34.54 3.08
C LEU A 116 -4.84 -34.05 2.08
N LYS A 117 -5.81 -34.89 1.68
CA LYS A 117 -6.97 -34.45 0.86
C LYS A 117 -7.73 -33.31 1.54
N LEU A 118 -7.99 -33.45 2.83
CA LEU A 118 -8.61 -32.42 3.68
C LEU A 118 -7.87 -31.08 3.66
N CYS A 119 -6.55 -31.10 3.92
CA CYS A 119 -5.71 -29.91 3.87
C CYS A 119 -5.62 -29.32 2.45
N SER A 120 -5.56 -30.17 1.41
CA SER A 120 -5.44 -29.75 0.02
C SER A 120 -6.70 -29.06 -0.51
N SER A 121 -7.87 -29.42 0.02
CA SER A 121 -9.16 -28.78 -0.31
C SER A 121 -9.35 -27.40 0.34
N GLY A 122 -8.48 -27.00 1.27
CA GLY A 122 -8.60 -25.73 1.99
C GLY A 122 -9.72 -25.66 3.03
N LEU A 123 -10.52 -26.72 3.19
CA LEU A 123 -11.63 -26.81 4.16
C LEU A 123 -11.13 -26.82 5.62
N ILE A 124 -9.96 -27.42 5.84
CA ILE A 124 -9.24 -27.40 7.11
C ILE A 124 -7.78 -27.04 6.87
N LEU A 125 -7.14 -26.49 7.90
CA LEU A 125 -5.73 -26.14 7.84
C LEU A 125 -4.93 -26.89 8.92
N PRO A 126 -3.70 -27.32 8.59
CA PRO A 126 -2.84 -27.96 9.57
C PRO A 126 -2.43 -26.96 10.65
N ILE A 127 -2.21 -27.45 11.87
CA ILE A 127 -1.69 -26.62 12.97
C ILE A 127 -0.28 -26.07 12.69
N SER A 128 0.46 -26.63 11.74
CA SER A 128 1.75 -26.06 11.30
C SER A 128 1.60 -24.70 10.59
N ARG A 129 0.40 -24.37 10.10
CA ARG A 129 0.03 -23.02 9.60
C ARG A 129 -0.47 -22.10 10.72
N LEU A 130 -0.42 -22.54 11.98
CA LEU A 130 -0.67 -21.69 13.13
C LEU A 130 0.55 -20.79 13.36
N GLY A 131 0.58 -19.69 12.63
CA GLY A 131 1.67 -18.72 12.65
C GLY A 131 1.29 -17.54 11.77
N VAL A 132 1.33 -16.34 12.33
CA VAL A 132 1.02 -15.11 11.61
C VAL A 132 2.09 -14.94 10.53
N SER A 133 1.71 -14.99 9.25
CA SER A 133 2.56 -14.46 8.19
C SER A 133 2.46 -12.95 8.25
N SER A 134 3.00 -12.36 9.32
CA SER A 134 3.07 -10.91 9.46
C SER A 134 4.00 -10.46 8.36
N THR A 135 3.44 -9.75 7.39
CA THR A 135 4.29 -9.07 6.43
C THR A 135 4.92 -7.96 7.24
N SER A 136 6.23 -8.04 7.49
CA SER A 136 6.94 -6.95 8.17
C SER A 136 6.61 -5.66 7.40
N ILE A 137 5.84 -4.77 8.03
CA ILE A 137 5.48 -3.47 7.46
C ILE A 137 6.76 -2.65 7.49
N LYS A 138 7.60 -2.86 6.49
CA LYS A 138 8.68 -1.93 6.22
C LYS A 138 8.02 -0.77 5.52
N THR A 139 7.61 0.24 6.29
CA THR A 139 7.51 1.59 5.75
C THR A 139 8.91 1.90 5.24
N LEU A 140 9.16 1.64 3.96
CA LEU A 140 10.33 2.19 3.31
C LEU A 140 10.06 3.68 3.22
N MET A 141 10.36 4.38 4.32
CA MET A 141 10.64 5.80 4.24
C MET A 141 11.81 5.89 3.27
N GLY A 142 11.52 6.34 2.06
CA GLY A 142 12.56 6.79 1.16
C GLY A 142 13.22 7.95 1.86
N ASN A 143 14.29 7.69 2.63
CA ASN A 143 15.17 8.74 3.13
C ASN A 143 15.96 9.33 1.96
N ASN A 144 15.29 9.73 0.89
CA ASN A 144 15.81 10.77 0.03
C ASN A 144 15.42 12.06 0.72
N GLN A 145 16.24 12.47 1.69
CA GLN A 145 16.17 13.83 2.21
C GLN A 145 16.21 14.78 1.01
N ILE A 146 15.06 15.35 0.65
CA ILE A 146 14.97 16.43 -0.35
C ILE A 146 15.52 17.74 0.23
N ASN A 147 16.49 17.65 1.14
CA ASN A 147 17.08 18.78 1.83
C ASN A 147 18.19 19.44 1.00
N ASP A 148 18.67 18.80 -0.08
CA ASP A 148 19.77 19.30 -0.91
C ASP A 148 19.34 19.77 -2.31
N ILE A 149 18.07 20.13 -2.53
CA ILE A 149 17.69 20.84 -3.76
C ILE A 149 18.02 22.32 -3.59
N ASN A 150 19.30 22.63 -3.79
CA ASN A 150 19.80 23.99 -3.83
C ASN A 150 19.85 24.49 -5.28
N TYR A 151 19.42 25.74 -5.51
CA TYR A 151 19.68 26.42 -6.77
C TYR A 151 21.12 26.95 -6.71
N THR A 152 22.07 26.18 -7.25
CA THR A 152 23.50 26.49 -7.17
C THR A 152 23.96 27.43 -8.28
N ASP A 153 23.43 27.23 -9.50
CA ASP A 153 23.65 28.15 -10.62
C ASP A 153 22.42 29.03 -10.80
N LEU A 154 22.63 30.33 -10.65
CA LEU A 154 21.57 31.34 -10.59
C LEU A 154 21.73 32.39 -11.71
N SER A 155 22.88 32.45 -12.38
CA SER A 155 23.13 33.32 -13.54
C SER A 155 24.45 32.98 -14.20
N THR A 156 24.49 33.17 -15.52
CA THR A 156 25.72 33.12 -16.32
C THR A 156 26.57 34.38 -16.19
N GLN A 157 26.02 35.46 -15.62
CA GLN A 157 26.71 36.72 -15.38
C GLN A 157 27.10 36.89 -13.91
N PRO A 158 28.20 37.60 -13.62
CA PRO A 158 28.54 37.97 -12.25
C PRO A 158 27.40 38.71 -11.55
N PHE A 159 27.23 38.45 -10.25
CA PHE A 159 26.27 39.15 -9.38
C PHE A 159 26.71 40.54 -8.94
N ILE A 160 27.76 41.05 -9.55
CA ILE A 160 28.33 42.34 -9.25
C ILE A 160 28.37 43.19 -10.53
N ALA A 161 28.12 44.48 -10.38
CA ALA A 161 28.20 45.46 -11.45
C ALA A 161 28.99 46.69 -10.99
N PRO A 162 29.75 47.35 -11.88
CA PRO A 162 30.38 48.61 -11.58
C PRO A 162 29.33 49.74 -11.52
N GLU A 163 29.27 50.44 -10.39
CA GLU A 163 28.42 51.61 -10.16
C GLU A 163 29.28 52.84 -9.86
N LYS A 164 28.95 53.96 -10.49
CA LYS A 164 29.65 55.24 -10.27
C LYS A 164 29.06 55.97 -9.09
N THR A 165 29.79 56.00 -7.98
CA THR A 165 29.40 56.77 -6.79
C THR A 165 30.25 58.05 -6.69
N THR A 166 29.60 59.15 -6.31
CA THR A 166 30.28 60.43 -6.08
C THR A 166 30.70 60.53 -4.61
N PHE A 167 32.01 60.57 -4.37
CA PHE A 167 32.60 60.83 -3.05
C PHE A 167 33.07 62.27 -2.95
N TYR A 168 33.03 62.87 -1.76
CA TYR A 168 33.59 64.20 -1.55
C TYR A 168 34.97 64.09 -0.91
N SER A 169 36.01 64.46 -1.66
CA SER A 169 37.37 64.57 -1.14
C SER A 169 37.61 65.99 -0.62
N LYS A 170 38.25 66.14 0.55
CA LYS A 170 38.70 67.43 1.05
C LYS A 170 40.11 67.69 0.55
N ILE A 171 40.27 68.70 -0.29
CA ILE A 171 41.58 69.08 -0.84
C ILE A 171 41.93 70.46 -0.28
N GLN A 172 43.16 70.65 0.17
CA GLN A 172 43.65 71.94 0.69
C GLN A 172 44.19 72.77 -0.47
N HIS A 173 43.65 73.97 -0.65
CA HIS A 173 44.14 74.97 -1.61
C HIS A 173 44.24 76.31 -0.88
N ASP A 174 45.42 76.94 -0.89
CA ASP A 174 45.66 78.27 -0.32
C ASP A 174 45.05 78.51 1.08
N SER A 175 45.34 77.61 2.03
CA SER A 175 44.87 77.65 3.43
C SER A 175 43.37 77.39 3.67
N ILE A 176 42.60 77.00 2.64
CA ILE A 176 41.16 76.68 2.76
C ILE A 176 40.92 75.23 2.31
N PHE A 177 40.07 74.50 3.05
CA PHE A 177 39.64 73.16 2.66
C PHE A 177 38.41 73.22 1.76
N VAL A 178 38.55 72.76 0.52
CA VAL A 178 37.45 72.70 -0.47
C VAL A 178 36.98 71.25 -0.62
N ARG A 179 35.66 71.04 -0.62
CA ARG A 179 35.04 69.72 -0.92
C ARG A 179 34.90 69.57 -2.43
N VAL A 180 35.61 68.60 -2.99
CA VAL A 180 35.57 68.30 -4.43
C VAL A 180 34.87 66.96 -4.65
N PRO A 181 33.82 66.89 -5.50
CA PRO A 181 33.22 65.62 -5.88
C PRO A 181 34.18 64.82 -6.76
N VAL A 182 34.48 63.59 -6.36
CA VAL A 182 35.31 62.63 -7.07
C VAL A 182 34.44 61.42 -7.37
N GLN A 183 34.23 61.13 -8.65
CA GLN A 183 33.55 59.92 -9.08
C GLN A 183 34.49 58.73 -8.93
N LYS A 184 34.05 57.68 -8.24
CA LYS A 184 34.79 56.42 -8.13
C LYS A 184 33.89 55.29 -8.60
N ASP A 185 34.47 54.38 -9.37
CA ASP A 185 33.82 53.12 -9.71
C ASP A 185 33.86 52.22 -8.47
N MET A 186 32.69 51.73 -8.06
CA MET A 186 32.54 50.75 -6.99
C MET A 186 31.84 49.51 -7.53
N ILE A 187 32.17 48.36 -6.97
CA ILE A 187 31.52 47.10 -7.30
C ILE A 187 30.32 46.94 -6.37
N VAL A 188 29.11 46.91 -6.94
CA VAL A 188 27.84 46.79 -6.20
C VAL A 188 27.12 45.52 -6.62
N GLU A 189 26.41 44.89 -5.68
CA GLU A 189 25.62 43.69 -5.95
C GLU A 189 24.40 44.05 -6.83
N LYS A 190 24.18 43.29 -7.90
CA LYS A 190 22.99 43.42 -8.74
C LYS A 190 21.72 43.15 -7.92
N ASN A 191 20.66 43.89 -8.22
CA ASN A 191 19.36 43.61 -7.57
C ASN A 191 18.76 42.28 -8.10
N ILE A 192 17.80 41.71 -7.36
CA ILE A 192 17.20 40.41 -7.72
C ILE A 192 16.50 40.46 -9.08
N GLU A 193 15.91 41.62 -9.44
CA GLU A 193 15.23 41.80 -10.71
C GLU A 193 16.20 41.80 -11.90
N GLU A 194 17.37 42.40 -11.76
CA GLU A 194 18.47 42.37 -12.75
C GLU A 194 18.99 40.95 -12.91
N LYS A 195 19.22 40.23 -11.81
CA LYS A 195 19.62 38.81 -11.87
C LYS A 195 18.58 37.96 -12.60
N ALA A 196 17.29 38.20 -12.33
CA ALA A 196 16.20 37.53 -13.03
C ALA A 196 16.15 37.90 -14.52
N ARG A 197 16.42 39.17 -14.87
CA ARG A 197 16.51 39.60 -16.27
C ARG A 197 17.63 38.88 -17.00
N ASP A 198 18.83 38.85 -16.43
CA ASP A 198 20.00 38.18 -17.02
C ASP A 198 19.72 36.68 -17.25
N ALA A 199 19.05 36.02 -16.30
CA ALA A 199 18.65 34.62 -16.43
C ALA A 199 17.60 34.42 -17.55
N ALA A 200 16.63 35.32 -17.68
CA ALA A 200 15.64 35.27 -18.77
C ALA A 200 16.28 35.52 -20.14
N ASP A 201 17.18 36.50 -20.24
CA ASP A 201 17.93 36.79 -21.45
C ASP A 201 18.78 35.57 -21.88
N PHE A 202 19.36 34.86 -20.90
CA PHE A 202 20.08 33.62 -21.18
C PHE A 202 19.16 32.53 -21.73
N ILE A 203 17.96 32.33 -21.17
CA ILE A 203 16.95 31.40 -21.70
C ILE A 203 16.61 31.76 -23.16
N PHE A 204 16.38 33.04 -23.46
CA PHE A 204 16.11 33.47 -24.83
C PHE A 204 17.31 33.26 -25.76
N SER A 205 18.54 33.45 -25.27
CA SER A 205 19.75 33.16 -26.04
C SER A 205 19.89 31.67 -26.37
N LEU A 206 19.54 30.77 -25.44
CA LEU A 206 19.53 29.33 -25.64
C LEU A 206 18.47 28.93 -26.68
N ARG A 207 17.26 29.49 -26.59
CA ARG A 207 16.19 29.25 -27.57
C ARG A 207 16.56 29.73 -28.96
N LYS A 208 17.17 30.92 -29.06
CA LYS A 208 17.66 31.47 -30.32
C LYS A 208 18.73 30.56 -30.90
N ARG A 209 19.73 30.16 -30.11
CA ARG A 209 20.78 29.23 -30.54
C ARG A 209 20.21 27.89 -31.01
N ARG A 210 19.20 27.34 -30.32
CA ARG A 210 18.49 26.13 -30.77
C ARG A 210 17.84 26.32 -32.14
N SER A 211 17.19 27.46 -32.36
CA SER A 211 16.57 27.80 -33.66
C SER A 211 17.61 28.00 -34.76
N ASP A 212 18.73 28.66 -34.45
CA ASP A 212 19.83 28.88 -35.39
C ASP A 212 20.41 27.54 -35.87
N PHE A 213 20.59 26.57 -34.95
CA PHE A 213 21.03 25.20 -35.28
C PHE A 213 20.06 24.42 -36.18
N LEU A 214 18.76 24.73 -36.13
CA LEU A 214 17.74 24.09 -36.97
C LEU A 214 17.56 24.78 -38.33
N SER A 215 18.13 25.96 -38.50
CA SER A 215 17.97 26.76 -39.71
C SER A 215 18.84 26.21 -40.85
N VAL A 216 18.27 26.14 -42.06
CA VAL A 216 18.90 25.53 -43.25
C VAL A 216 20.16 26.27 -43.70
N ASP A 217 20.24 27.57 -43.45
CA ASP A 217 21.34 28.45 -43.92
C ASP A 217 22.59 28.43 -43.04
N ALA A 218 22.59 27.61 -41.99
CA ALA A 218 23.63 27.69 -40.99
C ALA A 218 24.74 26.67 -41.28
N ASP A 219 25.91 27.20 -41.63
CA ASP A 219 27.18 26.48 -41.88
C ASP A 219 27.68 25.78 -40.60
N HIS A 220 27.01 24.69 -40.23
CA HIS A 220 27.38 23.90 -39.06
C HIS A 220 28.31 22.77 -39.46
N ASN A 221 29.56 22.86 -39.01
CA ASN A 221 30.57 21.79 -39.12
C ASN A 221 30.30 20.59 -38.18
N LEU A 222 29.07 20.44 -37.66
CA LEU A 222 28.73 19.45 -36.64
C LEU A 222 28.04 18.24 -37.28
N ASN A 223 28.59 17.05 -37.03
CA ASN A 223 27.96 15.79 -37.41
C ASN A 223 26.62 15.59 -36.64
N GLY A 224 25.73 14.75 -37.17
CA GLY A 224 24.41 14.51 -36.58
C GLY A 224 24.41 14.08 -35.09
N GLU A 225 25.45 13.36 -34.65
CA GLU A 225 25.62 13.00 -33.23
C GLU A 225 26.05 14.18 -32.36
N GLY A 226 26.95 15.04 -32.85
CA GLY A 226 27.36 16.26 -32.16
C GLY A 226 26.21 17.25 -32.00
N LEU A 227 25.35 17.34 -33.01
CA LEU A 227 24.15 18.18 -32.95
C LEU A 227 23.16 17.69 -31.89
N LYS A 228 22.95 16.37 -31.79
CA LYS A 228 22.10 15.78 -30.76
C LYS A 228 22.62 16.07 -29.34
N ILE A 229 23.92 15.93 -29.12
CA ILE A 229 24.54 16.24 -27.82
C ILE A 229 24.37 17.73 -27.50
N ALA A 230 24.60 18.61 -28.47
CA ALA A 230 24.43 20.04 -28.30
C ALA A 230 22.98 20.42 -27.94
N PHE A 231 21.98 19.84 -28.62
CA PHE A 231 20.58 20.06 -28.28
C PHE A 231 20.21 19.56 -26.89
N ASN A 232 20.67 18.37 -26.51
CA ASN A 232 20.43 17.85 -25.16
C ASN A 232 21.01 18.78 -24.08
N GLU A 233 22.20 19.35 -24.30
CA GLU A 233 22.80 20.29 -23.34
C GLU A 233 22.08 21.64 -23.32
N ILE A 234 21.66 22.16 -24.48
CA ILE A 234 20.84 23.38 -24.56
C ILE A 234 19.52 23.18 -23.80
N ASP A 235 18.84 22.05 -24.03
CA ASP A 235 17.58 21.75 -23.35
C ASP A 235 17.80 21.56 -21.84
N ARG A 236 18.91 20.90 -21.43
CA ARG A 236 19.27 20.78 -20.01
C ARG A 236 19.44 22.15 -19.34
N LEU A 237 20.24 23.03 -19.95
CA LEU A 237 20.49 24.39 -19.44
C LEU A 237 19.20 25.23 -19.46
N GLU A 238 18.39 25.13 -20.51
CA GLU A 238 17.10 25.83 -20.59
C GLU A 238 16.20 25.41 -19.42
N GLN A 239 16.07 24.11 -19.14
CA GLN A 239 15.24 23.60 -18.02
C GLN A 239 15.80 24.03 -16.65
N GLU A 240 17.12 24.02 -16.48
CA GLU A 240 17.76 24.46 -15.24
C GLU A 240 17.47 25.93 -14.95
N TYR A 241 17.65 26.82 -15.94
CA TYR A 241 17.38 28.24 -15.80
C TYR A 241 15.87 28.54 -15.72
N LEU A 242 15.02 27.79 -16.43
CA LEU A 242 13.56 27.89 -16.27
C LEU A 242 13.12 27.53 -14.85
N SER A 243 13.75 26.52 -14.23
CA SER A 243 13.45 26.13 -12.84
C SER A 243 13.70 27.26 -11.83
N LEU A 244 14.56 28.23 -12.14
CA LEU A 244 14.75 29.43 -11.33
C LEU A 244 13.50 30.31 -11.26
N PHE A 245 12.65 30.25 -12.29
CA PHE A 245 11.38 30.95 -12.35
C PHE A 245 10.25 30.05 -11.85
N ILE A 246 10.04 28.89 -12.46
CA ILE A 246 8.86 28.05 -12.17
C ILE A 246 8.98 27.24 -10.87
N GLY A 247 10.18 27.09 -10.34
CA GLY A 247 10.48 26.22 -9.21
C GLY A 247 10.79 24.78 -9.61
N LYS A 248 11.05 23.94 -8.62
CA LYS A 248 11.25 22.49 -8.77
C LYS A 248 10.11 21.76 -8.07
N SER A 249 9.53 20.78 -8.75
CA SER A 249 8.53 19.88 -8.16
C SER A 249 9.10 18.48 -8.03
N TYR A 250 8.73 17.79 -6.96
CA TYR A 250 9.11 16.41 -6.73
C TYR A 250 7.95 15.64 -6.14
N SER A 251 7.89 14.37 -6.51
CA SER A 251 6.88 13.43 -6.06
C SER A 251 7.58 12.26 -5.39
N GLU A 252 7.25 12.01 -4.13
CA GLU A 252 7.72 10.84 -3.39
C GLU A 252 6.54 9.90 -3.16
N SER A 253 6.72 8.62 -3.46
CA SER A 253 5.66 7.61 -3.26
C SER A 253 5.93 6.82 -1.99
N GLU A 254 4.91 6.69 -1.15
CA GLU A 254 4.93 5.89 0.07
C GLU A 254 3.85 4.80 -0.02
N ALA A 255 4.21 3.58 0.39
CA ALA A 255 3.29 2.46 0.49
C ALA A 255 3.22 1.96 1.94
N SER A 256 2.01 1.93 2.49
CA SER A 256 1.71 1.40 3.82
C SER A 256 0.85 0.13 3.71
N TYR A 257 1.11 -0.83 4.60
CA TYR A 257 0.41 -2.11 4.61
C TYR A 257 -0.30 -2.30 5.96
N TYR A 258 -1.54 -2.75 5.91
CA TYR A 258 -2.35 -3.03 7.10
C TYR A 258 -2.98 -4.41 6.99
N GLU A 259 -3.17 -5.06 8.13
CA GLU A 259 -3.84 -6.35 8.24
C GLU A 259 -5.10 -6.19 9.10
N TYR A 260 -6.23 -6.71 8.61
CA TYR A 260 -7.50 -6.67 9.32
C TYR A 260 -8.14 -8.06 9.33
N ILE A 261 -8.58 -8.50 10.51
CA ILE A 261 -9.25 -9.79 10.69
C ILE A 261 -10.73 -9.50 11.00
N PRO A 262 -11.65 -9.84 10.08
CA PRO A 262 -13.09 -9.76 10.36
C PRO A 262 -13.45 -10.73 11.48
N ASN A 263 -14.01 -10.21 12.57
CA ASN A 263 -14.36 -11.02 13.76
C ASN A 263 -15.87 -11.23 13.91
N GLN A 264 -16.70 -10.25 13.54
CA GLN A 264 -18.16 -10.36 13.63
C GLN A 264 -18.85 -10.02 12.29
N PRO A 265 -19.93 -10.74 11.94
CA PRO A 265 -20.72 -10.48 10.73
C PRO A 265 -21.49 -9.16 10.79
N ASP A 266 -21.69 -8.60 11.99
CA ASP A 266 -22.50 -7.39 12.19
C ASP A 266 -21.69 -6.11 11.93
N GLY A 267 -21.41 -5.84 10.65
CA GLY A 267 -21.13 -4.48 10.14
C GLY A 267 -20.04 -3.68 10.85
N GLU A 268 -19.13 -4.34 11.57
CA GLU A 268 -18.12 -3.69 12.40
C GLU A 268 -17.34 -2.70 11.53
N THR A 269 -17.42 -1.43 11.91
CA THR A 269 -16.69 -0.37 11.24
C THR A 269 -15.41 -0.15 12.01
N SER A 270 -14.27 -0.47 11.40
CA SER A 270 -12.95 -0.37 12.03
C SER A 270 -12.11 0.70 11.36
N ILE A 271 -11.41 1.51 12.17
CA ILE A 271 -10.46 2.50 11.65
C ILE A 271 -9.15 1.77 11.33
N ILE A 272 -8.80 1.70 10.04
CA ILE A 272 -7.57 1.02 9.61
C ILE A 272 -6.38 1.98 9.70
N PHE A 273 -6.54 3.19 9.17
CA PHE A 273 -5.52 4.24 9.18
C PHE A 273 -6.19 5.61 9.18
N ARG A 274 -5.37 6.66 9.31
CA ARG A 274 -5.80 8.05 9.12
C ARG A 274 -4.97 8.73 8.05
N PHE A 275 -5.54 9.73 7.40
CA PHE A 275 -4.85 10.48 6.36
C PHE A 275 -4.97 11.98 6.56
N SER A 276 -3.88 12.70 6.30
CA SER A 276 -3.86 14.15 6.32
C SER A 276 -3.11 14.67 5.11
N ASN A 277 -3.67 15.66 4.41
CA ASN A 277 -3.02 16.27 3.24
C ASN A 277 -1.65 16.89 3.57
N SER A 278 -1.36 17.21 4.83
CA SER A 278 -0.06 17.78 5.23
C SER A 278 0.94 16.73 5.74
N LYS A 279 0.46 15.68 6.43
CA LYS A 279 1.33 14.67 7.07
C LYS A 279 1.36 13.31 6.37
N GLY A 280 0.47 13.06 5.41
CA GLY A 280 0.37 11.79 4.70
C GLY A 280 -0.41 10.74 5.48
N ILE A 281 0.06 9.49 5.39
CA ILE A 281 -0.56 8.33 6.04
C ILE A 281 -0.15 8.30 7.52
N LEU A 282 -1.13 8.17 8.39
CA LEU A 282 -0.99 8.20 9.85
C LEU A 282 -1.55 6.93 10.49
N PRO A 283 -1.03 6.52 11.66
CA PRO A 283 -1.57 5.39 12.39
C PRO A 283 -3.00 5.67 12.88
N SER A 284 -3.77 4.60 13.11
CA SER A 284 -5.15 4.65 13.61
C SER A 284 -5.32 5.25 15.02
N SER A 285 -4.23 5.60 15.71
CA SER A 285 -4.23 6.29 17.01
C SER A 285 -4.05 7.81 16.91
N ASP A 286 -3.46 8.33 15.83
CA ASP A 286 -3.17 9.76 15.68
C ASP A 286 -4.41 10.53 15.23
N LEU A 287 -4.94 11.45 16.03
CA LEU A 287 -6.17 12.19 15.73
C LEU A 287 -5.99 13.38 14.77
N SER A 288 -4.76 13.63 14.27
CA SER A 288 -4.47 14.76 13.40
C SER A 288 -4.82 14.55 11.91
N GLY A 289 -5.39 13.40 11.55
CA GLY A 289 -5.87 13.09 10.21
C GLY A 289 -7.30 12.53 10.20
N ASN A 290 -7.91 12.51 9.01
CA ASN A 290 -9.25 11.96 8.79
C ASN A 290 -9.22 10.43 8.80
N PRO A 291 -10.18 9.76 9.46
CA PRO A 291 -10.20 8.30 9.58
C PRO A 291 -10.68 7.62 8.29
N PHE A 292 -9.90 6.63 7.86
CA PHE A 292 -10.31 5.69 6.82
C PHE A 292 -10.91 4.46 7.49
N LEU A 293 -12.21 4.28 7.25
CA LEU A 293 -13.05 3.27 7.86
C LEU A 293 -13.17 2.08 6.92
N LEU A 294 -12.94 0.88 7.43
CA LEU A 294 -13.28 -0.36 6.75
C LEU A 294 -14.59 -0.88 7.33
N LYS A 295 -15.56 -1.09 6.45
CA LYS A 295 -16.84 -1.72 6.76
C LYS A 295 -16.94 -3.03 5.99
N SER A 296 -17.38 -4.08 6.69
CA SER A 296 -17.58 -5.41 6.12
C SER A 296 -19.05 -5.78 6.27
N GLU A 297 -19.75 -5.92 5.13
CA GLU A 297 -21.17 -6.27 5.10
C GLU A 297 -21.34 -7.67 4.48
N PRO A 298 -21.69 -8.71 5.27
CA PRO A 298 -21.94 -10.03 4.72
C PRO A 298 -23.16 -10.01 3.79
N GLU A 299 -23.08 -10.75 2.69
CA GLU A 299 -24.21 -10.99 1.82
C GLU A 299 -25.20 -11.93 2.53
N SER A 300 -26.50 -11.63 2.43
CA SER A 300 -27.52 -12.45 3.07
C SER A 300 -27.54 -13.84 2.42
N ILE A 301 -27.43 -14.86 3.26
CA ILE A 301 -27.70 -16.22 2.82
C ILE A 301 -29.21 -16.32 2.56
N PRO A 302 -29.65 -16.85 1.40
CA PRO A 302 -31.07 -17.04 1.15
C PRO A 302 -31.72 -17.93 2.23
N GLU A 303 -32.88 -17.52 2.74
CA GLU A 303 -33.61 -18.24 3.81
C GLU A 303 -33.86 -19.72 3.49
N SER A 304 -33.93 -20.06 2.20
CA SER A 304 -34.08 -21.44 1.72
C SER A 304 -32.97 -22.39 2.20
N TYR A 305 -31.78 -21.90 2.56
CA TYR A 305 -30.66 -22.73 3.02
C TYR A 305 -30.62 -22.87 4.55
N GLU A 306 -31.39 -22.07 5.31
CA GLU A 306 -31.41 -22.18 6.78
C GLU A 306 -31.75 -23.58 7.31
N PRO A 307 -32.75 -24.31 6.76
CA PRO A 307 -33.08 -25.65 7.24
C PRO A 307 -31.93 -26.63 7.01
N LEU A 308 -31.20 -26.46 5.90
CA LEU A 308 -30.02 -27.27 5.58
C LEU A 308 -28.91 -27.01 6.60
N PHE A 309 -28.58 -25.75 6.87
CA PHE A 309 -27.57 -25.39 7.88
C PHE A 309 -27.94 -25.84 9.30
N LYS A 310 -29.23 -25.81 9.66
CA LYS A 310 -29.71 -26.35 10.93
C LYS A 310 -29.55 -27.87 11.02
N SER A 311 -29.74 -28.60 9.90
CA SER A 311 -29.63 -30.06 9.86
C SER A 311 -28.18 -30.59 9.94
N ILE A 312 -27.22 -29.85 9.40
CA ILE A 312 -25.78 -30.19 9.40
C ILE A 312 -24.98 -29.40 10.46
N GLY A 313 -25.68 -28.57 11.22
CA GLY A 313 -25.13 -27.60 12.16
C GLY A 313 -24.50 -28.24 13.39
N PHE A 314 -23.55 -27.53 13.97
CA PHE A 314 -22.77 -27.99 15.11
C PHE A 314 -23.50 -27.81 16.45
N GLU A 315 -23.81 -28.90 17.17
CA GLU A 315 -24.10 -28.86 18.61
C GLU A 315 -22.79 -28.87 19.40
N LYS A 316 -22.40 -27.72 19.99
CA LYS A 316 -21.13 -27.51 20.74
C LYS A 316 -20.87 -28.48 21.91
N ASN A 317 -21.87 -29.26 22.29
CA ASN A 317 -21.92 -30.02 23.56
C ASN A 317 -21.85 -31.54 23.41
N LYS A 318 -21.84 -32.11 22.21
CA LYS A 318 -21.75 -33.57 22.02
C LYS A 318 -20.61 -33.96 21.09
N PRO A 319 -19.76 -34.93 21.46
CA PRO A 319 -18.80 -35.50 20.52
C PRO A 319 -19.58 -36.24 19.43
N ILE A 320 -19.49 -35.74 18.20
CA ILE A 320 -20.08 -36.39 17.04
C ILE A 320 -19.05 -37.37 16.46
N LYS A 321 -19.52 -38.55 16.10
CA LYS A 321 -18.72 -39.66 15.56
C LYS A 321 -18.69 -39.57 14.04
N ASP A 322 -17.53 -39.87 13.45
CA ASP A 322 -17.30 -39.95 12.00
C ASP A 322 -17.59 -38.68 11.19
N VAL A 323 -17.40 -37.49 11.78
CA VAL A 323 -17.57 -36.20 11.10
C VAL A 323 -16.36 -35.28 11.26
N VAL A 324 -16.14 -34.38 10.31
CA VAL A 324 -15.14 -33.30 10.38
C VAL A 324 -15.87 -31.95 10.36
N TYR A 325 -15.41 -31.02 11.18
CA TYR A 325 -15.89 -29.63 11.18
C TYR A 325 -15.21 -28.85 10.07
N TYR A 326 -16.00 -28.09 9.30
CA TYR A 326 -15.51 -27.12 8.32
C TYR A 326 -16.37 -25.85 8.35
N ARG A 327 -15.87 -24.77 7.75
CA ARG A 327 -16.54 -23.47 7.70
C ARG A 327 -16.92 -23.14 6.26
N ILE A 328 -18.16 -22.75 6.01
CA ILE A 328 -18.62 -22.36 4.68
C ILE A 328 -18.43 -20.86 4.52
N PRO A 329 -17.51 -20.36 3.69
CA PRO A 329 -17.25 -18.93 3.59
C PRO A 329 -18.47 -18.19 3.01
N ILE A 330 -18.76 -17.02 3.56
CA ILE A 330 -19.80 -16.13 3.05
C ILE A 330 -19.14 -14.98 2.30
N THR A 331 -19.66 -14.65 1.13
CA THR A 331 -19.23 -13.46 0.39
C THR A 331 -19.68 -12.21 1.13
N ALA A 332 -18.76 -11.27 1.34
CA ALA A 332 -19.03 -9.99 1.95
C ALA A 332 -18.58 -8.85 1.04
N ASN A 333 -19.31 -7.74 1.10
CA ASN A 333 -18.91 -6.48 0.51
C ASN A 333 -18.01 -5.74 1.50
N ILE A 334 -16.72 -5.64 1.16
CA ILE A 334 -15.75 -4.83 1.89
C ILE A 334 -15.73 -3.43 1.28
N LYS A 335 -16.00 -2.42 2.10
CA LYS A 335 -16.00 -1.01 1.73
C LYS A 335 -14.97 -0.25 2.54
N ILE A 336 -14.22 0.63 1.89
CA ILE A 336 -13.37 1.62 2.57
C ILE A 336 -13.92 3.01 2.31
N SER A 337 -14.14 3.79 3.36
CA SER A 337 -14.66 5.16 3.28
C SER A 337 -13.81 6.15 4.08
N ASP A 338 -13.72 7.39 3.60
CA ASP A 338 -13.10 8.53 4.30
C ASP A 338 -14.15 9.29 5.15
N GLY A 339 -15.09 8.54 5.73
CA GLY A 339 -16.22 9.06 6.51
C GLY A 339 -17.32 9.79 5.71
N LYS A 340 -17.02 10.31 4.51
CA LYS A 340 -17.98 11.00 3.64
C LYS A 340 -18.41 10.18 2.43
N ASN A 341 -17.43 9.61 1.72
CA ASN A 341 -17.64 8.88 0.48
C ASN A 341 -17.01 7.49 0.59
N ASP A 342 -17.65 6.52 -0.05
CA ASP A 342 -17.07 5.19 -0.28
C ASP A 342 -16.04 5.31 -1.40
N ILE A 343 -14.77 5.04 -1.08
CA ILE A 343 -13.62 5.19 -1.99
C ILE A 343 -13.34 3.89 -2.72
N PHE A 344 -13.58 2.76 -2.05
CA PHE A 344 -13.30 1.44 -2.57
C PHE A 344 -14.38 0.46 -2.13
N THR A 345 -14.77 -0.45 -3.03
CA THR A 345 -15.70 -1.55 -2.73
C THR A 345 -15.25 -2.81 -3.44
N ARG A 346 -15.17 -3.93 -2.73
CA ARG A 346 -14.81 -5.24 -3.30
C ARG A 346 -15.59 -6.37 -2.64
N ARG A 347 -15.94 -7.37 -3.43
CA ARG A 347 -16.53 -8.64 -2.95
C ARG A 347 -15.44 -9.63 -2.59
N ILE A 348 -15.44 -10.12 -1.36
CA ILE A 348 -14.45 -11.07 -0.85
C ILE A 348 -15.17 -12.14 -0.03
N SER A 349 -14.78 -13.40 -0.21
CA SER A 349 -15.27 -14.51 0.62
C SER A 349 -14.56 -14.54 1.98
N ILE A 350 -15.34 -14.41 3.05
CA ILE A 350 -14.85 -14.37 4.43
C ILE A 350 -15.28 -15.66 5.12
N CYS A 351 -14.30 -16.44 5.58
CA CYS A 351 -14.58 -17.69 6.28
C CYS A 351 -15.38 -17.43 7.55
N GLN A 352 -14.98 -16.47 8.38
CA GLN A 352 -15.50 -16.21 9.74
C GLN A 352 -16.99 -15.91 9.82
N TYR A 353 -17.59 -15.38 8.75
CA TYR A 353 -19.02 -15.07 8.71
C TYR A 353 -19.87 -16.32 8.48
N GLY A 354 -19.25 -17.36 7.94
CA GLY A 354 -19.84 -18.64 7.67
C GLY A 354 -20.30 -19.43 8.88
N PRO A 355 -21.40 -20.20 8.76
CA PRO A 355 -21.72 -21.21 9.76
C PRO A 355 -20.65 -22.31 9.78
N ILE A 356 -20.40 -22.85 10.98
CA ILE A 356 -19.60 -24.05 11.16
C ILE A 356 -20.52 -25.26 11.00
N VAL A 357 -20.15 -26.15 10.09
CA VAL A 357 -20.95 -27.30 9.67
C VAL A 357 -20.14 -28.59 9.76
N THR A 358 -20.84 -29.72 9.73
CA THR A 358 -20.24 -31.05 9.83
C THR A 358 -20.28 -31.78 8.49
N MET A 359 -19.19 -32.46 8.13
CA MET A 359 -19.12 -33.35 6.97
C MET A 359 -18.80 -34.78 7.41
N PRO A 360 -19.57 -35.80 6.99
CA PRO A 360 -19.25 -37.19 7.28
C PRO A 360 -17.96 -37.65 6.59
N ILE A 361 -17.07 -38.31 7.34
CA ILE A 361 -15.75 -38.77 6.86
C ILE A 361 -15.87 -39.80 5.73
N LYS A 362 -17.01 -40.51 5.62
CA LYS A 362 -17.28 -41.50 4.58
C LYS A 362 -17.18 -40.93 3.16
N PHE A 363 -17.53 -39.66 2.96
CA PHE A 363 -17.40 -38.98 1.67
C PHE A 363 -15.94 -38.64 1.30
N MET A 364 -15.02 -38.77 2.26
CA MET A 364 -13.62 -38.41 2.11
C MET A 364 -12.69 -39.60 1.86
N ILE A 365 -13.17 -40.82 2.16
CA ILE A 365 -12.39 -42.06 2.03
C ILE A 365 -12.43 -42.63 0.60
N ARG A 366 -13.39 -42.24 -0.23
CA ARG A 366 -13.52 -42.72 -1.62
C ARG A 366 -12.86 -41.74 -2.60
N ASP A 367 -12.18 -42.27 -3.61
CA ASP A 367 -11.63 -41.53 -4.76
C ASP A 367 -12.72 -41.00 -5.70
N PHE A 368 -13.75 -40.36 -5.16
CA PHE A 368 -14.57 -39.47 -5.95
C PHE A 368 -13.79 -38.18 -6.06
N GLY A 369 -13.51 -37.78 -7.30
CA GLY A 369 -12.92 -36.48 -7.62
C GLY A 369 -13.65 -35.37 -6.86
N LEU A 370 -12.88 -34.34 -6.52
CA LEU A 370 -13.30 -33.10 -5.86
C LEU A 370 -14.81 -32.89 -5.97
N ILE A 371 -15.54 -33.13 -4.88
CA ILE A 371 -16.87 -32.55 -4.75
C ILE A 371 -16.60 -31.06 -4.51
N GLU A 372 -16.52 -30.31 -5.62
CA GLU A 372 -16.57 -28.86 -5.61
C GLU A 372 -17.98 -28.47 -5.15
N PHE A 373 -18.05 -27.76 -4.02
CA PHE A 373 -19.27 -27.11 -3.52
C PHE A 373 -19.24 -25.63 -3.88
#